data_AF-A0A6N6TIP2-F1
#
_entry.id   AF-A0A6N6TIP2-F1
#
_cell.length_a   1.000
_cell.length_b   1.000
_cell.length_c   1.000
_cell.angle_alpha   90.00
_cell.angle_beta   90.00
_cell.angle_gamma   90.00
#
_symmetry.space_group_name_H-M   'P 1'
#
loop_
_entity.id
_entity.type
_entity.pdbx_description
1 polymer ?
#
loop_
_entity_poly.entity_id
_entity_poly.type
_entity_poly.pdbx_seq_one_letter_code
_entity_poly.pdbx_strand_id
1 'polypeptide(L)'
;MIVECTYDPNDPVAVEAFWKNAVVVYEGGPDVVRAALAAKRRAGQRGKQKAPTKQRITLRLSPEVLAHFRATGKGWQTRMDAALREWIARQ
;
A
#
# COMPACT_ATOMS: atom_id res chain seq x y z
N MET A 1 31.01 -8.40 17.29
CA MET A 1 29.68 -8.15 17.90
C MET A 1 29.02 -9.50 18.06
N ILE A 2 29.01 -10.01 19.29
CA ILE A 2 28.28 -11.24 19.62
C ILE A 2 26.80 -10.85 19.54
N VAL A 3 26.08 -11.41 18.58
CA VAL A 3 24.62 -11.27 18.51
C VAL A 3 24.09 -12.13 19.65
N GLU A 4 23.81 -11.47 20.78
CA GLU A 4 23.15 -12.09 21.92
C GLU A 4 21.81 -12.65 21.42
N CYS A 5 21.66 -13.97 21.49
CA CYS A 5 20.46 -14.65 21.00
C CYS A 5 19.27 -14.17 21.82
N THR A 6 18.25 -13.61 21.16
CA THR A 6 17.13 -12.90 21.80
C THR A 6 16.12 -13.81 22.52
N TYR A 7 16.37 -15.11 22.58
CA TYR A 7 15.50 -16.12 23.19
C TYR A 7 16.35 -17.26 23.78
N ASP A 8 15.83 -17.93 24.81
CA ASP A 8 16.48 -19.10 25.44
C ASP A 8 16.41 -20.32 24.49
N PRO A 9 17.54 -20.84 23.98
CA PRO A 9 17.55 -21.98 23.07
C PRO A 9 17.05 -23.29 23.70
N ASN A 10 17.00 -23.39 25.02
CA ASN A 10 16.54 -24.59 25.73
C ASN A 10 15.04 -24.56 26.06
N ASP A 11 14.34 -23.45 25.78
CA ASP A 11 12.88 -23.38 25.88
C ASP A 11 12.25 -23.71 24.50
N PRO A 12 11.60 -24.87 24.33
CA PRO A 12 11.05 -25.29 23.06
C PRO A 12 9.95 -24.34 22.53
N VAL A 13 9.22 -23.67 23.42
CA VAL A 13 8.16 -22.72 23.02
C VAL A 13 8.77 -21.45 22.44
N ALA A 14 9.86 -20.96 23.04
CA ALA A 14 10.58 -19.80 22.57
C ALA A 14 11.26 -20.06 21.21
N VAL A 15 11.86 -21.24 21.05
CA VAL A 15 12.44 -21.71 19.78
C VAL A 15 11.38 -21.70 18.69
N GLU A 16 10.25 -22.36 18.90
CA GLU A 16 9.19 -22.48 17.89
C GLU A 16 8.64 -21.12 17.47
N ALA A 17 8.40 -20.22 18.44
CA ALA A 17 7.90 -18.88 18.18
C ALA A 17 8.86 -18.03 17.33
N PHE A 18 10.17 -18.17 17.57
CA PHE A 18 11.19 -17.46 16.82
C PHE A 18 11.28 -17.97 15.38
N TRP A 19 11.35 -19.29 15.19
CA TRP A 19 11.48 -19.91 13.87
C TRP A 19 10.21 -19.78 13.02
N LYS A 20 9.02 -19.69 13.63
CA LYS A 20 7.75 -19.41 12.92
C LYS A 20 7.79 -18.13 12.08
N ASN A 21 8.60 -17.14 12.48
CA ASN A 21 8.73 -15.87 11.78
C ASN A 21 10.06 -15.72 11.01
N ALA A 22 10.85 -16.79 10.86
CA ALA A 22 12.09 -16.75 10.09
C ALA A 22 11.82 -16.61 8.58
N VAL A 23 12.84 -16.20 7.83
CA VAL A 23 12.87 -16.27 6.36
C VAL A 23 13.99 -17.22 6.01
N VAL A 24 13.66 -18.37 5.43
CA VAL A 24 14.64 -19.37 5.01
C VAL A 24 15.12 -19.02 3.61
N VAL A 25 16.43 -18.91 3.43
CA VAL A 25 17.09 -18.63 2.15
C VAL A 25 18.17 -19.69 1.94
N TYR A 26 18.09 -20.43 0.84
CA TYR A 26 18.94 -21.60 0.58
C TYR A 26 20.30 -21.25 -0.08
N GLU A 27 20.33 -20.23 -0.94
CA GLU A 27 21.53 -19.89 -1.74
C GLU A 27 22.57 -19.03 -0.98
N GLY A 28 22.21 -18.51 0.20
CA GLY A 28 23.12 -17.73 1.07
C GLY A 28 23.51 -16.35 0.51
N GLY A 29 24.07 -15.50 1.36
CA GLY A 29 24.59 -14.17 0.99
C GLY A 29 23.75 -12.99 1.51
N PRO A 30 24.38 -11.87 1.94
CA PRO A 30 23.67 -10.72 2.50
C PRO A 30 22.61 -10.13 1.57
N ASP A 31 22.84 -10.15 0.26
CA ASP A 31 21.93 -9.55 -0.72
C ASP A 31 20.66 -10.36 -0.92
N VAL A 32 20.78 -11.69 -0.99
CA VAL A 32 19.62 -12.60 -1.12
C VAL A 32 18.77 -12.56 0.15
N VAL A 33 19.42 -12.54 1.33
CA VAL A 33 18.73 -12.40 2.62
C VAL A 33 18.00 -11.06 2.72
N ARG A 34 18.63 -9.95 2.29
CA ARG A 34 18.01 -8.62 2.27
C ARG A 34 16.81 -8.56 1.32
N ALA A 35 16.92 -9.16 0.12
CA ALA A 35 15.83 -9.22 -0.84
C ALA A 35 14.64 -10.05 -0.30
N ALA A 36 14.91 -11.21 0.28
CA ALA A 36 13.88 -12.08 0.85
C ALA A 36 13.17 -11.41 2.05
N LEU A 37 13.93 -10.70 2.90
CA LEU A 37 13.37 -9.93 4.02
C LEU A 37 12.53 -8.75 3.53
N ALA A 38 12.98 -8.02 2.51
CA ALA A 38 12.22 -6.92 1.90
C ALA A 38 10.93 -7.41 1.21
N ALA A 39 10.94 -8.63 0.65
CA ALA A 39 9.78 -9.27 0.05
C ALA A 39 8.77 -9.78 1.10
N LYS A 40 9.22 -10.09 2.32
CA LYS A 40 8.34 -10.50 3.43
C LYS A 40 7.47 -9.34 3.91
N ARG A 41 6.32 -9.18 3.27
CA ARG A 41 5.28 -8.23 3.70
C ARG A 41 4.74 -8.66 5.06
N ARG A 42 4.58 -7.71 5.99
CA ARG A 42 3.86 -7.96 7.24
C ARG A 42 2.40 -8.27 6.90
N ALA A 43 1.80 -9.24 7.59
CA ALA A 43 0.37 -9.50 7.48
C ALA A 43 -0.40 -8.19 7.75
N GLY A 44 -1.24 -7.77 6.80
CA GLY A 44 -1.98 -6.50 6.85
C GLY A 44 -1.37 -5.32 6.10
N GLN A 45 -0.14 -5.42 5.57
CA GLN A 45 0.38 -4.37 4.70
C GLN A 45 -0.22 -4.45 3.29
N ARG A 46 -1.01 -3.44 2.95
CA ARG A 46 -1.53 -3.24 1.59
C ARG A 46 -0.36 -2.95 0.65
N GLY A 47 -0.30 -3.65 -0.48
CA GLY A 47 0.74 -3.45 -1.48
C GLY A 47 0.73 -2.03 -2.05
N LYS A 48 1.84 -1.64 -2.70
CA LYS A 48 1.96 -0.35 -3.39
C LYS A 48 0.76 -0.14 -4.33
N GLN A 49 0.16 1.05 -4.28
CA GLN A 49 -0.97 1.41 -5.13
C GLN A 49 -0.57 1.27 -6.60
N LYS A 50 -1.27 0.42 -7.35
CA LYS A 50 -0.95 0.08 -8.76
C LYS A 50 -1.39 1.16 -9.76
N ALA A 51 -2.37 1.99 -9.41
CA ALA A 51 -2.91 3.02 -10.30
C ALA A 51 -2.32 4.41 -9.97
N PRO A 52 -2.09 5.27 -10.98
CA PRO A 52 -1.62 6.64 -10.75
C PRO A 52 -2.58 7.41 -9.85
N THR A 53 -2.02 8.08 -8.85
CA THR A 53 -2.79 8.84 -7.85
C THR A 53 -3.46 10.03 -8.52
N LYS A 54 -4.77 10.19 -8.30
CA LYS A 54 -5.49 11.41 -8.69
C LYS A 54 -4.81 12.62 -8.03
N GLN A 55 -4.48 13.63 -8.82
CA GLN A 55 -3.87 14.84 -8.27
C GLN A 55 -4.94 15.71 -7.62
N ARG A 56 -4.72 16.11 -6.36
CA ARG A 56 -5.59 17.08 -5.68
C ARG A 56 -5.16 18.48 -6.09
N ILE A 57 -6.00 19.16 -6.85
CA ILE A 57 -5.81 20.56 -7.23
C ILE A 57 -6.92 21.45 -6.67
N THR A 58 -6.62 22.73 -6.49
CA THR A 58 -7.61 23.76 -6.13
C THR A 58 -8.08 24.45 -7.40
N LEU A 59 -9.26 24.07 -7.92
CA LEU A 59 -9.88 24.67 -9.10
C LEU A 59 -11.13 25.46 -8.70
N ARG A 60 -11.29 26.67 -9.24
CA ARG A 60 -12.53 27.45 -9.13
C ARG A 60 -13.48 27.04 -10.25
N LEU A 61 -14.71 26.70 -9.89
CA LEU A 61 -15.77 26.31 -10.83
C LEU A 61 -16.97 27.24 -10.66
N SER A 62 -17.77 27.40 -11.71
CA SER A 62 -19.02 28.16 -11.65
C SER A 62 -19.98 27.56 -10.60
N PRO A 63 -20.71 28.41 -9.85
CA PRO A 63 -21.57 27.95 -8.75
C PRO A 63 -22.68 26.99 -9.23
N GLU A 64 -23.22 27.20 -10.42
CA GLU A 64 -24.27 26.35 -11.01
C GLU A 64 -23.79 24.91 -11.24
N VAL A 65 -22.57 24.76 -11.77
CA VAL A 65 -21.95 23.45 -12.02
C VAL A 65 -21.73 22.72 -10.70
N LEU A 66 -21.20 23.42 -9.68
CA LEU A 66 -21.02 22.84 -8.36
C LEU A 66 -22.35 22.44 -7.70
N ALA A 67 -23.39 23.26 -7.83
CA ALA A 67 -24.72 22.97 -7.30
C ALA A 67 -25.31 21.71 -7.94
N HIS A 68 -25.24 21.60 -9.28
CA HIS A 68 -25.71 20.44 -10.02
C HIS A 68 -25.04 19.14 -9.56
N PHE A 69 -23.71 19.12 -9.50
CA PHE A 69 -23.01 17.91 -9.06
C PHE A 69 -23.24 17.62 -7.58
N ARG A 70 -23.24 18.61 -6.68
CA ARG A 70 -23.52 18.39 -5.26
C ARG A 70 -24.91 17.79 -5.00
N ALA A 71 -25.92 18.20 -5.78
CA ALA A 71 -27.27 17.66 -5.71
C ALA A 71 -27.32 16.14 -6.00
N THR A 72 -26.36 15.59 -6.76
CA THR A 72 -26.28 14.14 -7.01
C THR A 72 -25.89 13.31 -5.78
N GLY A 73 -25.47 13.95 -4.68
CA GLY A 73 -25.17 13.30 -3.41
C GLY A 73 -23.76 12.70 -3.32
N LYS A 74 -23.61 11.62 -2.53
CA LYS A 74 -22.31 10.97 -2.27
C LYS A 74 -21.62 10.57 -3.57
N GLY A 75 -20.33 10.90 -3.69
CA GLY A 75 -19.53 10.58 -4.88
C GLY A 75 -19.62 11.61 -6.02
N TRP A 76 -20.22 12.78 -5.80
CA TRP A 76 -20.33 13.83 -6.84
C TRP A 76 -18.99 14.23 -7.47
N GLN A 77 -17.89 14.24 -6.70
CA GLN A 77 -16.55 14.52 -7.24
C GLN A 77 -16.08 13.45 -8.24
N THR A 78 -16.45 12.18 -8.01
CA THR A 78 -16.12 11.08 -8.93
C THR A 78 -16.96 11.16 -10.20
N ARG A 79 -18.24 11.54 -10.09
CA ARG A 79 -19.10 11.82 -11.26
C ARG A 79 -18.58 13.00 -12.07
N MET A 80 -18.12 14.07 -11.41
CA MET A 80 -17.53 15.23 -12.07
C MET A 80 -16.23 14.85 -12.81
N ASP A 81 -15.35 14.06 -12.20
CA ASP A 81 -14.14 13.52 -12.86
C ASP A 81 -14.50 12.66 -14.08
N ALA A 82 -15.54 11.82 -14.00
CA ALA A 82 -16.00 11.03 -15.14
C ALA A 82 -16.53 11.91 -16.29
N ALA A 83 -17.33 12.93 -16.00
CA ALA A 83 -17.86 13.86 -17.00
C ALA A 83 -16.73 14.64 -17.70
N LEU A 84 -15.70 15.07 -16.96
CA LEU A 84 -14.53 15.74 -17.54
C LEU A 84 -13.75 14.81 -18.46
N ARG A 85 -13.58 13.53 -18.09
CA ARG A 85 -12.92 12.53 -18.95
C ARG A 85 -13.70 12.26 -20.24
N GLU A 86 -15.02 12.17 -20.13
CA GLU A 86 -15.88 11.97 -21.30
C GLU A 86 -15.82 13.18 -22.23
N TRP A 87 -15.80 14.40 -21.70
CA TRP A 87 -15.61 15.61 -22.50
C TRP A 87 -14.27 15.61 -23.23
N ILE A 88 -13.17 15.23 -22.56
CA ILE A 88 -11.85 15.08 -23.18
C ILE A 88 -11.87 14.02 -24.30
N ALA A 89 -12.59 12.91 -24.11
CA ALA A 89 -12.66 11.84 -25.11
C ALA A 89 -13.49 12.18 -26.35
N ARG A 90 -14.38 13.17 -26.25
CA ARG A 90 -15.22 13.65 -27.37
C ARG A 90 -14.54 14.75 -28.18
N GLN A 91 -13.46 15.32 -27.68
CA GLN A 91 -12.68 16.38 -28.31
C GLN A 91 -11.52 15.80 -29.12
#